data_AF-A0A9P8HLL1-F1
#
_entry.id   AF-A0A9P8HLL1-F1
#
_cell.length_a   1.000
_cell.length_b   1.000
_cell.length_c   1.000
_cell.angle_alpha   90.00
_cell.angle_beta   90.00
_cell.angle_gamma   90.00
#
_symmetry.space_group_name_H-M   'P 1'
#
loop_
_entity.id
_entity.type
_entity.pdbx_description
1 polymer ?
#
loop_
_entity_poly.entity_id
_entity_poly.type
_entity_poly.pdbx_seq_one_letter_code
_entity_poly.pdbx_strand_id
1 'polypeptide(L)'
;MGFSIQIPFGPTADDDGFGMCHGIDHTAGRARIIPAETYTIVVELPTNSAVTHEELNEAMLRRLPESTKTMCRIKVYPKDPKDISEVVVKGYGMPFANKGRKCDAFINDNGTIEGRFTLLNILQQQSFSFIVAAPTNAAMKNLFQPLPPPLR
;
A
#
# COMPACT_ATOMS: atom_id res chain seq x y z
N MET A 1 9.17 6.94 4.72
CA MET A 1 9.07 5.61 4.09
C MET A 1 7.60 5.19 4.18
N GLY A 2 7.07 4.42 3.23
CA GLY A 2 5.66 4.07 3.23
C GLY A 2 5.28 3.18 2.06
N PHE A 3 4.00 2.86 1.95
CA PHE A 3 3.43 2.17 0.81
C PHE A 3 2.07 2.76 0.46
N SER A 4 1.59 2.48 -0.75
CA SER A 4 0.23 2.84 -1.15
C SER A 4 -0.52 1.62 -1.66
N ILE A 5 -1.82 1.58 -1.38
CA ILE A 5 -2.76 0.61 -1.93
C ILE A 5 -3.59 1.37 -2.95
N GLN A 6 -3.47 1.00 -4.22
CA GLN A 6 -4.23 1.60 -5.31
C GLN A 6 -5.25 0.58 -5.81
N ILE A 7 -6.52 0.98 -5.79
CA ILE A 7 -7.64 0.14 -6.22
C ILE A 7 -8.35 0.91 -7.33
N PRO A 8 -8.53 0.34 -8.52
CA PRO A 8 -9.25 1.03 -9.59
C PRO A 8 -10.68 1.32 -9.15
N PHE A 9 -11.19 2.49 -9.51
CA PHE A 9 -12.62 2.78 -9.35
C PHE A 9 -13.46 1.87 -10.25
N GLY A 10 -14.71 1.66 -9.89
CA GLY A 10 -15.68 1.04 -10.77
C GLY A 10 -15.97 1.93 -12.00
N PRO A 11 -16.39 1.34 -13.13
CA PRO A 11 -16.69 2.08 -14.35
C PRO A 11 -17.85 3.09 -14.21
N THR A 12 -18.64 3.00 -13.13
CA THR A 12 -19.87 3.78 -12.89
C THR A 12 -19.82 4.58 -11.57
N ALA A 13 -18.63 4.88 -11.05
CA ALA A 13 -18.49 5.52 -9.73
C ALA A 13 -19.27 6.85 -9.60
N ASP A 14 -19.33 7.64 -10.69
CA ASP A 14 -20.14 8.86 -10.77
C ASP A 14 -21.64 8.60 -10.72
N ASP A 15 -22.12 7.65 -11.53
CA ASP A 15 -23.54 7.25 -11.61
C ASP A 15 -24.04 6.66 -10.29
N ASP A 16 -23.14 6.09 -9.49
CA ASP A 16 -23.44 5.51 -8.19
C ASP A 16 -23.56 6.56 -7.06
N GLY A 17 -23.40 7.85 -7.37
CA GLY A 17 -23.64 8.96 -6.43
C GLY A 17 -22.49 9.25 -5.46
N PHE A 18 -21.32 8.62 -5.66
CA PHE A 18 -20.12 8.88 -4.86
C PHE A 18 -19.26 10.02 -5.42
N GLY A 19 -19.53 10.42 -6.67
CA GLY A 19 -18.85 11.51 -7.39
C GLY A 19 -17.41 11.17 -7.79
N MET A 20 -16.84 12.03 -8.64
CA MET A 20 -15.51 11.82 -9.18
C MET A 20 -14.45 12.45 -8.28
N CYS A 21 -13.57 11.61 -7.72
CA CYS A 21 -12.34 12.11 -7.13
C CYS A 21 -11.46 12.70 -8.25
N HIS A 22 -10.70 13.75 -7.95
CA HIS A 22 -9.78 14.35 -8.91
C HIS A 22 -8.36 14.37 -8.35
N GLY A 23 -7.39 14.09 -9.21
CA GLY A 23 -5.95 14.22 -8.93
C GLY A 23 -5.35 15.42 -9.64
N ILE A 24 -4.12 15.77 -9.26
CA ILE A 24 -3.31 16.78 -9.95
C ILE A 24 -2.24 16.07 -10.76
N ASP A 25 -2.24 16.29 -12.07
CA ASP A 25 -1.20 15.87 -12.99
C ASP A 25 -0.18 17.00 -13.18
N HIS A 26 1.10 16.69 -12.95
CA HIS A 26 2.23 17.61 -13.10
C HIS A 26 3.09 17.31 -14.33
N THR A 27 2.77 16.29 -15.13
CA THR A 27 3.64 15.81 -16.23
C THR A 27 3.81 16.81 -17.37
N ALA A 28 2.85 17.71 -17.58
CA ALA A 28 2.85 18.68 -18.68
C ALA A 28 3.44 20.06 -18.33
N GLY A 29 4.16 20.20 -17.21
CA GLY A 29 4.76 21.49 -16.78
C GLY A 29 3.75 22.54 -16.28
N ARG A 30 2.45 22.21 -16.27
CA ARG A 30 1.37 22.93 -15.59
C ARG A 30 0.53 21.93 -14.83
N ALA A 31 0.13 22.28 -13.60
CA ALA A 31 -0.77 21.46 -12.80
C ALA A 31 -2.14 21.37 -13.49
N ARG A 32 -2.56 20.17 -13.87
CA ARG A 32 -3.88 19.91 -14.45
C ARG A 32 -4.71 19.06 -13.49
N ILE A 33 -5.95 19.46 -13.28
CA ILE A 33 -6.92 18.62 -12.55
C ILE A 33 -7.41 17.54 -13.52
N ILE A 34 -7.21 16.27 -13.16
CA ILE A 34 -7.67 15.10 -13.92
C ILE A 34 -8.56 14.22 -13.05
N PRO A 35 -9.54 13.51 -13.63
CA PRO A 35 -10.31 12.52 -12.88
C PRO A 35 -9.38 11.44 -12.32
N ALA A 36 -9.58 11.07 -11.06
CA ALA A 36 -8.81 10.01 -10.42
C ALA A 36 -9.34 8.65 -10.90
N GLU A 37 -8.44 7.81 -11.41
CA GLU A 37 -8.79 6.46 -11.90
C GLU A 37 -8.72 5.40 -10.79
N THR A 38 -8.03 5.72 -9.69
CA THR A 38 -7.83 4.81 -8.57
C THR A 38 -8.15 5.48 -7.24
N TYR A 39 -8.81 4.70 -6.38
CA TYR A 39 -8.87 4.96 -4.95
C TYR A 39 -7.52 4.60 -4.33
N THR A 40 -6.92 5.55 -3.62
CA THR A 40 -5.57 5.40 -3.08
C THR A 40 -5.59 5.56 -1.56
N ILE A 41 -5.14 4.51 -0.87
CA ILE A 41 -4.78 4.58 0.56
C ILE A 41 -3.27 4.73 0.64
N VAL A 42 -2.78 5.75 1.35
CA VAL A 42 -1.35 5.94 1.59
C VAL A 42 -1.06 5.62 3.05
N VAL A 43 -0.06 4.77 3.26
CA VAL A 43 0.43 4.39 4.59
C VAL A 43 1.85 4.91 4.74
N GLU A 44 2.02 5.88 5.64
CA GLU A 44 3.30 6.48 5.97
C GLU A 44 3.84 5.82 7.24
N LEU A 45 5.03 5.26 7.13
CA LEU A 45 5.73 4.59 8.22
C LEU A 45 6.68 5.58 8.89
N PRO A 46 6.90 5.46 10.23
CA PRO A 46 7.83 6.29 10.96
C PRO A 46 9.23 6.35 10.31
N THR A 47 9.82 7.54 10.26
CA THR A 47 11.11 7.80 9.59
C THR A 47 12.26 6.94 10.15
N ASN A 48 12.19 6.58 11.41
CA ASN A 48 13.17 5.78 12.14
C ASN A 48 12.85 4.27 12.17
N SER A 49 11.92 3.80 11.34
CA SER A 49 11.60 2.37 11.22
C SER A 49 12.83 1.55 10.82
N ALA A 50 12.97 0.37 11.42
CA ALA A 50 13.93 -0.65 11.01
C ALA A 50 13.36 -1.49 9.86
N VAL A 51 14.27 -1.99 9.02
CA VAL A 51 13.93 -2.87 7.91
C VAL A 51 14.82 -4.11 7.97
N THR A 52 14.22 -5.29 7.87
CA THR A 52 14.93 -6.56 7.67
C THR A 52 14.41 -7.27 6.45
N HIS A 53 15.19 -8.21 5.94
CA HIS A 53 14.85 -9.02 4.79
C HIS A 53 15.24 -10.47 5.02
N GLU A 54 14.51 -11.39 4.40
CA GLU A 54 14.81 -12.81 4.40
C GLU A 54 14.39 -13.44 3.07
N GLU A 55 15.10 -14.47 2.63
CA GLU A 55 14.63 -15.33 1.55
C GLU A 55 13.40 -16.13 2.02
N LEU A 56 12.49 -16.43 1.10
CA LEU A 56 11.33 -17.23 1.44
C LEU A 56 11.72 -18.70 1.56
N ASN A 57 11.30 -19.34 2.64
CA ASN A 57 11.41 -20.79 2.78
C ASN A 57 10.32 -21.53 1.97
N GLU A 58 10.52 -22.83 1.76
CA GLU A 58 9.59 -23.70 1.02
C GLU A 58 8.15 -23.66 1.56
N ALA A 59 7.98 -23.58 2.88
CA ALA A 59 6.66 -23.53 3.50
C ALA A 59 5.90 -22.23 3.14
N MET A 60 6.61 -21.11 3.03
CA MET A 60 6.04 -19.84 2.59
C MET A 60 5.76 -19.84 1.09
N LEU A 61 6.69 -20.36 0.27
CA LEU A 61 6.51 -20.44 -1.18
C LEU A 61 5.25 -21.24 -1.56
N ARG A 62 4.96 -22.34 -0.86
CA ARG A 62 3.75 -23.15 -1.08
C ARG A 62 2.43 -22.42 -0.79
N ARG A 63 2.46 -21.32 -0.05
CA ARG A 63 1.26 -20.52 0.28
C ARG A 63 1.03 -19.36 -0.70
N LEU A 64 1.95 -19.16 -1.64
CA LEU A 64 1.87 -18.10 -2.64
C LEU A 64 1.34 -18.64 -3.96
N PRO A 65 0.80 -17.76 -4.82
CA PRO A 65 0.54 -18.12 -6.21
C PRO A 65 1.80 -18.66 -6.87
N GLU A 66 1.65 -19.65 -7.77
CA GLU A 66 2.76 -20.19 -8.53
C GLU A 66 3.54 -19.09 -9.26
N SER A 67 4.85 -19.13 -9.15
CA SER A 67 5.72 -18.13 -9.77
C SER A 67 7.10 -18.70 -10.05
N THR A 68 7.69 -18.26 -11.15
CA THR A 68 9.09 -18.55 -11.52
C THR A 68 10.06 -17.48 -11.00
N LYS A 69 9.54 -16.40 -10.40
CA LYS A 69 10.37 -15.29 -9.91
C LYS A 69 10.97 -15.62 -8.56
N THR A 70 12.24 -15.27 -8.36
CA THR A 70 12.84 -15.22 -7.03
C THR A 70 12.11 -14.20 -6.18
N MET A 71 11.76 -14.57 -4.95
CA MET A 71 11.03 -13.73 -4.02
C MET A 71 11.78 -13.60 -2.70
N CYS A 72 11.62 -12.46 -2.04
CA CYS A 72 12.06 -12.25 -0.67
C CYS A 72 10.93 -11.64 0.15
N ARG A 73 11.07 -11.73 1.47
CA ARG A 73 10.22 -11.03 2.41
C ARG A 73 10.97 -9.84 2.98
N ILE A 74 10.31 -8.68 2.98
CA ILE A 74 10.76 -7.46 3.64
C ILE A 74 9.86 -7.24 4.86
N LYS A 75 10.47 -7.02 6.02
CA LYS A 75 9.77 -6.63 7.24
C LYS A 75 10.16 -5.21 7.60
N VAL A 76 9.17 -4.39 7.94
CA VAL A 76 9.34 -3.02 8.40
C VAL A 76 8.68 -2.89 9.75
N TYR A 77 9.39 -2.35 10.75
CA TYR A 77 8.91 -2.30 12.13
C TYR A 77 9.58 -1.16 12.92
N PRO A 78 9.03 -0.73 14.07
CA PRO A 78 9.64 0.31 14.89
C PRO A 78 11.02 -0.13 15.38
N LYS A 79 12.03 0.73 15.27
CA LYS A 79 13.40 0.39 15.69
C LYS A 79 13.52 0.22 17.21
N ASP A 80 12.78 1.04 17.96
CA ASP A 80 12.64 0.92 19.41
C ASP A 80 11.17 0.56 19.73
N PRO A 81 10.90 -0.51 20.49
CA PRO A 81 9.54 -0.86 20.92
C PRO A 81 8.84 0.22 21.76
N LYS A 82 9.59 1.16 22.34
CA LYS A 82 9.06 2.30 23.10
C LYS A 82 8.79 3.53 22.23
N ASP A 83 9.13 3.46 20.95
CA ASP A 83 8.84 4.53 20.02
C ASP A 83 7.34 4.66 19.80
N ILE A 84 6.82 5.82 20.16
CA ILE A 84 5.40 6.16 19.99
C ILE A 84 5.12 6.76 18.61
N SER A 85 6.10 6.83 17.72
CA SER A 85 5.90 7.31 16.35
C SER A 85 4.87 6.45 15.63
N GLU A 86 3.78 7.06 15.24
CA GLU A 86 2.63 6.34 14.70
C GLU A 86 2.70 6.17 13.18
N VAL A 87 2.10 5.09 12.71
CA VAL A 87 1.81 4.86 11.29
C VAL A 87 0.66 5.78 10.90
N VAL A 88 0.88 6.63 9.90
CA VAL A 88 -0.15 7.56 9.42
C VAL A 88 -0.82 6.98 8.20
N VAL A 89 -2.15 6.81 8.27
CA VAL A 89 -2.97 6.29 7.17
C VAL A 89 -3.79 7.43 6.59
N LYS A 90 -3.64 7.68 5.29
CA LYS A 90 -4.37 8.72 4.53
C LYS A 90 -5.26 8.09 3.47
N GLY A 91 -6.40 8.71 3.22
CA GLY A 91 -7.35 8.30 2.19
C GLY A 91 -8.28 7.15 2.56
N TYR A 92 -8.07 6.47 3.71
CA TYR A 92 -9.00 5.45 4.20
C TYR A 92 -10.32 6.08 4.68
N GLY A 93 -11.46 5.46 4.33
CA GLY A 93 -12.80 5.96 4.68
C GLY A 93 -13.33 7.04 3.74
N MET A 94 -12.60 7.38 2.67
CA MET A 94 -13.10 8.26 1.63
C MET A 94 -14.14 7.54 0.75
N PRO A 95 -15.07 8.27 0.10
CA PRO A 95 -16.05 7.69 -0.81
C PRO A 95 -15.39 6.77 -1.84
N PHE A 96 -15.84 5.52 -1.88
CA PHE A 96 -15.37 4.51 -2.80
C PHE A 96 -16.55 3.69 -3.34
N ALA A 97 -16.59 3.50 -4.65
CA ALA A 97 -17.57 2.65 -5.29
C ALA A 97 -16.88 1.71 -6.28
N ASN A 98 -17.03 0.42 -6.04
CA ASN A 98 -16.64 -0.60 -7.01
C ASN A 98 -17.57 -1.81 -6.91
N LYS A 99 -18.84 -1.58 -7.25
CA LYS A 99 -19.93 -2.55 -7.12
C LYS A 99 -19.57 -3.92 -7.70
N GLY A 100 -19.87 -4.96 -6.93
CA GLY A 100 -19.64 -6.35 -7.33
C GLY A 100 -18.19 -6.83 -7.18
N ARG A 101 -17.26 -5.99 -6.71
CA ARG A 101 -15.89 -6.40 -6.38
C ARG A 101 -15.74 -6.58 -4.88
N LYS A 102 -14.89 -7.55 -4.48
CA LYS A 102 -14.60 -7.83 -3.07
C LYS A 102 -13.97 -6.64 -2.33
N CYS A 103 -13.22 -5.78 -3.03
CA CYS A 103 -12.60 -4.61 -2.44
C CYS A 103 -13.60 -3.57 -1.93
N ASP A 104 -14.81 -3.52 -2.51
CA ASP A 104 -15.91 -2.66 -2.06
C ASP A 104 -16.28 -2.98 -0.60
N ALA A 105 -16.52 -4.26 -0.31
CA ALA A 105 -16.77 -4.72 1.06
C ALA A 105 -15.57 -4.48 2.00
N PHE A 106 -14.33 -4.65 1.53
CA PHE A 106 -13.15 -4.44 2.37
C PHE A 106 -12.95 -2.96 2.77
N ILE A 107 -13.33 -2.03 1.90
CA ILE A 107 -13.17 -0.58 2.13
C ILE A 107 -14.38 0.00 2.85
N ASN A 108 -15.59 -0.29 2.37
CA ASN A 108 -16.82 0.37 2.81
C ASN A 108 -17.48 -0.35 4.00
N ASP A 109 -17.47 -1.69 4.00
CA ASP A 109 -18.25 -2.50 4.95
C ASP A 109 -17.40 -3.17 6.03
N ASN A 110 -16.12 -2.81 6.13
CA ASN A 110 -15.16 -3.46 7.03
C ASN A 110 -15.12 -5.00 6.85
N GLY A 111 -15.32 -5.45 5.60
CA GLY A 111 -15.33 -6.86 5.22
C GLY A 111 -14.00 -7.54 5.50
N THR A 112 -14.05 -8.85 5.77
CA THR A 112 -12.87 -9.63 6.13
C THR A 112 -12.11 -10.16 4.92
N ILE A 113 -10.80 -9.96 4.92
CA ILE A 113 -9.83 -10.63 4.06
C ILE A 113 -9.57 -12.02 4.64
N GLU A 114 -9.80 -13.05 3.82
CA GLU A 114 -9.69 -14.47 4.19
C GLU A 114 -10.47 -14.87 5.46
N GLY A 115 -11.58 -14.17 5.75
CA GLY A 115 -12.43 -14.47 6.92
C GLY A 115 -11.81 -14.13 8.27
N ARG A 116 -10.64 -13.47 8.29
CA ARG A 116 -9.86 -13.30 9.54
C ARG A 116 -9.51 -11.85 9.87
N PHE A 117 -9.06 -11.07 8.89
CA PHE A 117 -8.56 -9.72 9.13
C PHE A 117 -9.36 -8.72 8.31
N THR A 118 -9.75 -7.61 8.91
CA THR A 118 -10.26 -6.47 8.12
C THR A 118 -9.08 -5.67 7.56
N LEU A 119 -9.32 -4.86 6.53
CA LEU A 119 -8.30 -3.92 6.04
C LEU A 119 -7.85 -2.97 7.17
N LEU A 120 -8.77 -2.51 8.00
CA LEU A 120 -8.46 -1.67 9.15
C LEU A 120 -7.50 -2.36 10.13
N ASN A 121 -7.73 -3.65 10.45
CA ASN A 121 -6.82 -4.39 11.34
C ASN A 121 -5.40 -4.52 10.77
N ILE A 122 -5.26 -4.54 9.45
CA ILE A 122 -3.94 -4.57 8.78
C ILE A 122 -3.29 -3.18 8.84
N LEU A 123 -4.05 -2.12 8.54
CA LEU A 123 -3.55 -0.75 8.49
C LEU A 123 -3.15 -0.19 9.86
N GLN A 124 -3.75 -0.70 10.94
CA GLN A 124 -3.42 -0.31 12.32
C GLN A 124 -2.16 -1.00 12.88
N GLN A 125 -1.51 -1.87 12.12
CA GLN A 125 -0.29 -2.55 12.58
C GLN A 125 0.88 -1.56 12.63
N GLN A 126 1.79 -1.77 13.59
CA GLN A 126 3.08 -1.06 13.63
C GLN A 126 4.16 -1.76 12.80
N SER A 127 3.98 -3.05 12.52
CA SER A 127 4.94 -3.88 11.81
C SER A 127 4.30 -4.45 10.56
N PHE A 128 4.92 -4.22 9.41
CA PHE A 128 4.45 -4.68 8.12
C PHE A 128 5.40 -5.69 7.52
N SER A 129 4.83 -6.59 6.71
CA SER A 129 5.56 -7.67 6.08
C SER A 129 5.12 -7.80 4.64
N PHE A 130 6.04 -7.56 3.72
CA PHE A 130 5.78 -7.60 2.28
C PHE A 130 6.54 -8.76 1.65
N ILE A 131 5.89 -9.43 0.72
CA ILE A 131 6.55 -10.41 -0.15
C ILE A 131 6.76 -9.73 -1.50
N VAL A 132 8.01 -9.67 -1.93
CA VAL A 132 8.43 -8.94 -3.14
C VAL A 132 9.01 -9.92 -4.14
N ALA A 133 8.57 -9.83 -5.39
CA ALA A 133 9.05 -10.65 -6.49
C ALA A 133 10.40 -10.15 -7.04
N ALA A 134 11.39 -10.09 -6.16
CA ALA A 134 12.78 -9.77 -6.47
C ALA A 134 13.73 -10.50 -5.50
N PRO A 135 14.98 -10.79 -5.93
CA PRO A 135 16.04 -11.21 -5.01
C PRO A 135 16.31 -10.14 -3.95
N THR A 136 16.74 -10.57 -2.76
CA THR A 136 17.01 -9.73 -1.59
C THR A 136 17.87 -8.50 -1.90
N ASN A 137 18.99 -8.69 -2.61
CA ASN A 137 19.92 -7.59 -2.93
C ASN A 137 19.26 -6.52 -3.82
N ALA A 138 18.46 -6.95 -4.80
CA ALA A 138 17.75 -6.05 -5.70
C ALA A 138 16.62 -5.31 -4.98
N ALA A 139 15.90 -5.99 -4.09
CA ALA A 139 14.82 -5.40 -3.30
C ALA A 139 15.36 -4.30 -2.37
N MET A 140 16.46 -4.57 -1.65
CA MET A 140 17.06 -3.59 -0.73
C MET A 140 17.61 -2.37 -1.46
N LYS A 141 18.26 -2.55 -2.61
CA LYS A 141 18.78 -1.42 -3.41
C LYS A 141 17.67 -0.43 -3.83
N ASN A 142 16.48 -0.94 -4.16
CA ASN A 142 15.36 -0.11 -4.60
C ASN A 142 14.58 0.52 -3.43
N LEU A 143 14.62 -0.09 -2.24
CA LEU A 143 13.90 0.43 -1.07
C LEU A 143 14.56 1.70 -0.50
N PHE A 144 15.88 1.77 -0.53
CA PHE A 144 16.66 2.89 0.01
C PHE A 144 17.16 3.84 -1.08
N GLN A 145 16.30 4.21 -2.04
CA GLN A 145 16.67 5.26 -2.98
C GLN A 145 16.93 6.56 -2.20
N PRO A 146 18.13 7.17 -2.33
CA PRO A 146 18.42 8.42 -1.65
C PRO A 146 17.40 9.48 -2.11
N LEU A 147 16.90 10.26 -1.15
CA LEU A 147 16.06 11.41 -1.48
C LEU A 147 16.81 12.30 -2.48
N PRO A 148 16.13 12.84 -3.51
CA PRO A 148 16.76 13.82 -4.37
C PRO A 148 17.32 14.95 -3.51
N PRO A 149 18.51 15.48 -3.85
CA PRO A 149 19.11 16.58 -3.12
C PRO A 149 18.12 17.76 -3.05
N PRO A 150 18.14 18.56 -1.97
CA PRO A 150 17.26 19.71 -1.86
C PRO A 150 17.41 20.58 -3.10
N LEU A 151 16.27 21.02 -3.65
CA LEU A 151 16.23 21.95 -4.77
C LEU A 151 17.04 23.20 -4.36
N ARG A 152 18.08 23.52 -5.13
CA ARG A 152 18.88 24.73 -4.97
C ARG A 152 18.22 25.92 -5.65
#